data_AF-A0AAU6ZHU5-F1
#
_entry.id   AF-A0AAU6ZHU5-F1
#
_cell.length_a   1.000
_cell.length_b   1.000
_cell.length_c   1.000
_cell.angle_alpha   90.00
_cell.angle_beta   90.00
_cell.angle_gamma   90.00
#
_symmetry.space_group_name_H-M   'P 1'
#
loop_
_entity.id
_entity.type
_entity.pdbx_description
1 polymer ?
#
loop_
_entity_poly.entity_id
_entity_poly.type
_entity_poly.pdbx_seq_one_letter_code
_entity_poly.pdbx_strand_id
1 'polypeptide(L)'
;MLTNPTDDLCDFLLTALRVWRGPASSSDHFARKLDFADNTAFHSKRHSLIDALDSGEGLDISDLPVAIRIARIAVTDDYYGAGWEWPLVTRFSVEEAHAMLLALEAISEDTNG
;
A
#
# COMPACT_ATOMS: atom_id res chain seq x y z
N MET A 1 4.72 19.45 4.97
CA MET A 1 4.48 18.89 3.62
C MET A 1 5.73 18.14 3.24
N LEU A 2 5.66 16.80 3.18
CA LEU A 2 6.71 16.04 2.50
C LEU A 2 6.75 16.50 1.04
N THR A 3 7.95 16.70 0.51
CA THR A 3 8.13 16.69 -0.95
C THR A 3 7.63 15.34 -1.44
N ASN A 4 6.61 15.38 -2.29
CA ASN A 4 5.91 14.22 -2.85
C ASN A 4 6.88 13.05 -3.08
N PRO A 5 6.52 11.79 -2.73
CA PRO A 5 7.18 10.64 -3.32
C PRO A 5 7.26 10.87 -4.83
N THR A 6 8.33 10.43 -5.49
CA THR A 6 8.43 10.58 -6.95
C THR A 6 7.17 10.02 -7.61
N ASP A 7 6.76 10.54 -8.76
CA ASP A 7 5.53 10.10 -9.44
C ASP A 7 5.43 8.57 -9.57
N ASP A 8 6.57 7.90 -9.74
CA ASP A 8 6.69 6.44 -9.74
C ASP A 8 6.33 5.76 -8.41
N LEU A 9 6.72 6.35 -7.27
CA LEU A 9 6.37 5.83 -5.94
C LEU A 9 4.89 6.05 -5.62
N CYS A 10 4.32 7.17 -6.04
CA CYS A 10 2.89 7.44 -5.95
C CYS A 10 2.09 6.47 -6.81
N ASP A 11 2.50 6.24 -8.06
CA ASP A 11 1.85 5.27 -8.96
C ASP A 11 1.99 3.83 -8.44
N PHE A 12 3.14 3.47 -7.87
CA PHE A 12 3.34 2.19 -7.21
C PHE A 12 2.39 1.99 -6.04
N LEU A 13 2.30 2.95 -5.11
CA LEU A 13 1.39 2.89 -3.97
C LEU A 13 -0.07 2.79 -4.44
N LEU A 14 -0.46 3.62 -5.40
CA LEU A 14 -1.81 3.62 -5.95
C LEU A 14 -2.16 2.26 -6.58
N THR A 15 -1.23 1.68 -7.34
CA THR A 15 -1.37 0.33 -7.90
C THR A 15 -1.53 -0.70 -6.81
N ALA A 16 -0.67 -0.69 -5.79
CA ALA A 16 -0.71 -1.66 -4.69
C ALA A 16 -2.01 -1.56 -3.86
N LEU A 17 -2.50 -0.34 -3.62
CA LEU A 17 -3.75 -0.10 -2.88
C LEU A 17 -4.98 -0.59 -3.66
N ARG A 18 -4.94 -0.56 -4.99
CA ARG A 18 -6.02 -1.03 -5.86
C ARG A 18 -5.96 -2.54 -6.12
N VAL A 19 -4.78 -3.13 -6.11
CA VAL A 19 -4.56 -4.55 -6.38
C VAL A 19 -4.87 -5.39 -5.14
N TRP A 20 -6.07 -5.98 -5.13
CA TRP A 20 -6.54 -6.89 -4.10
C TRP A 20 -7.25 -8.07 -4.77
N ARG A 21 -6.61 -9.26 -4.77
CA ARG A 21 -7.18 -10.49 -5.38
C ARG A 21 -6.96 -11.78 -4.60
N GLY A 22 -6.55 -11.69 -3.33
CA GLY A 22 -6.43 -12.88 -2.48
C GLY A 22 -7.78 -13.59 -2.22
N PRO A 23 -7.82 -14.94 -2.14
CA PRO A 23 -9.04 -15.75 -1.98
C PRO A 23 -9.83 -15.49 -0.70
N ALA A 24 -9.25 -14.82 0.29
CA ALA A 24 -9.90 -14.62 1.58
C ALA A 24 -10.99 -13.53 1.56
N SER A 25 -10.92 -12.55 0.65
CA SER A 25 -11.46 -11.20 0.88
C SER A 25 -10.98 -10.63 2.23
N SER A 26 -10.85 -9.31 2.39
CA SER A 26 -10.43 -8.78 3.69
C SER A 26 -11.50 -9.12 4.73
N SER A 27 -11.17 -10.02 5.66
CA SER A 27 -12.02 -10.36 6.80
C SER A 27 -11.70 -9.43 7.96
N ASP A 28 -12.58 -9.35 8.95
CA ASP A 28 -12.28 -8.66 10.20
C ASP A 28 -11.00 -9.19 10.88
N HIS A 29 -10.73 -10.49 10.73
CA HIS A 29 -9.50 -11.11 11.25
C HIS A 29 -8.25 -10.55 10.56
N PHE A 30 -8.29 -10.40 9.24
CA PHE A 30 -7.23 -9.77 8.48
C PHE A 30 -7.05 -8.30 8.88
N ALA A 31 -8.14 -7.54 8.94
CA ALA A 31 -8.09 -6.13 9.30
C ALA A 31 -7.46 -5.90 10.68
N ARG A 32 -7.84 -6.72 11.68
CA ARG A 32 -7.27 -6.66 13.03
C ARG A 32 -5.79 -7.01 13.09
N LYS A 33 -5.30 -7.91 12.22
CA LYS A 33 -3.84 -8.16 12.10
C LYS A 33 -3.06 -6.95 11.60
N LEU A 34 -3.73 -6.00 10.96
CA LEU A 34 -3.16 -4.75 10.48
C LEU A 34 -3.49 -3.55 11.38
N ASP A 35 -3.95 -3.82 12.61
CA ASP A 35 -4.33 -2.81 13.60
C ASP A 35 -5.57 -1.99 13.24
N PHE A 36 -6.42 -2.49 12.33
CA PHE A 36 -7.75 -1.91 12.09
C PHE A 36 -8.81 -2.55 12.99
N ALA A 37 -9.86 -1.81 13.32
CA ALA A 37 -10.96 -2.31 14.14
C ALA A 37 -11.70 -3.50 13.47
N ASP A 38 -11.94 -3.38 12.17
CA ASP A 38 -12.70 -4.33 11.35
C ASP A 38 -12.42 -4.11 9.85
N ASN A 39 -13.03 -4.95 9.02
CA ASN A 39 -12.89 -4.87 7.57
C ASN A 39 -13.39 -3.53 6.98
N THR A 40 -14.43 -2.94 7.57
CA THR A 40 -14.98 -1.65 7.11
C THR A 40 -13.99 -0.52 7.34
N ALA A 41 -13.34 -0.48 8.50
CA ALA A 41 -12.29 0.48 8.82
C ALA A 41 -11.08 0.35 7.87
N PHE A 42 -10.64 -0.88 7.61
CA PHE A 42 -9.58 -1.16 6.64
C PHE A 42 -9.92 -0.62 5.25
N HIS A 43 -11.10 -0.96 4.71
CA HIS A 43 -11.49 -0.48 3.39
C HIS A 43 -11.71 1.02 3.33
N SER A 44 -12.26 1.62 4.38
CA SER A 44 -12.47 3.08 4.45
C SER A 44 -11.13 3.81 4.38
N LYS A 45 -10.14 3.34 5.16
CA LYS A 45 -8.78 3.90 5.11
C LYS A 45 -8.11 3.65 3.76
N ARG A 46 -8.23 2.45 3.20
CA ARG A 46 -7.67 2.15 1.88
C ARG A 46 -8.25 3.06 0.78
N HIS A 47 -9.55 3.30 0.78
CA HIS A 47 -10.18 4.21 -0.18
C HIS A 47 -9.71 5.65 0.02
N SER A 48 -9.62 6.14 1.26
CA SER A 48 -9.12 7.51 1.48
C SER A 48 -7.69 7.70 1.01
N LEU A 49 -6.83 6.68 1.15
CA LEU A 49 -5.46 6.71 0.62
C LEU A 49 -5.43 6.72 -0.92
N ILE A 50 -6.31 5.95 -1.56
CA ILE A 50 -6.46 5.96 -3.03
C ILE A 50 -6.90 7.34 -3.51
N ASP A 51 -7.93 7.91 -2.89
CA ASP A 51 -8.48 9.22 -3.28
C ASP A 51 -7.42 10.33 -3.15
N ALA A 52 -6.61 10.30 -2.08
CA ALA A 52 -5.53 11.27 -1.86
C ALA A 52 -4.41 11.16 -2.93
N LEU A 53 -4.08 9.93 -3.36
CA LEU A 53 -3.10 9.71 -4.43
C LEU A 53 -3.68 10.06 -5.82
N ASP A 54 -4.92 9.68 -6.11
CA ASP A 54 -5.59 9.96 -7.39
C ASP A 54 -5.82 11.46 -7.63
N SER A 55 -6.12 12.21 -6.58
CA SER A 55 -6.30 13.66 -6.64
C SER A 55 -4.98 14.42 -6.82
N GLY A 56 -3.84 13.76 -6.68
CA GLY A 56 -2.52 14.37 -6.73
C GLY A 56 -2.17 15.17 -5.47
N GLU A 57 -2.99 15.12 -4.42
CA GLU A 57 -2.72 15.74 -3.13
C GLU A 57 -1.53 15.10 -2.41
N GLY A 58 -1.22 13.84 -2.75
CA GLY A 58 -0.20 13.04 -2.09
C GLY A 58 -0.70 12.48 -0.76
N LEU A 59 0.16 11.73 -0.07
CA LEU A 59 -0.17 11.18 1.25
C LEU A 59 0.33 12.08 2.37
N ASP A 60 -0.44 12.17 3.45
CA ASP A 60 0.09 12.69 4.69
C ASP A 60 1.18 11.76 5.25
N ILE A 61 2.13 12.35 5.97
CA ILE A 61 3.22 11.64 6.65
C ILE A 61 2.66 10.56 7.57
N SER A 62 1.59 10.89 8.29
CA SER A 62 0.94 9.96 9.23
C SER A 62 0.30 8.76 8.54
N ASP A 63 0.01 8.88 7.25
CA ASP A 63 -0.66 7.88 6.43
C ASP A 63 0.31 6.97 5.67
N LEU A 64 1.54 7.44 5.48
CA LEU A 64 2.58 6.72 4.76
C LEU A 64 2.90 5.33 5.37
N PRO A 65 3.07 5.16 6.71
CA PRO A 65 3.30 3.83 7.29
C PRO A 65 2.16 2.84 7.02
N VAL A 66 0.93 3.33 7.01
CA VAL A 66 -0.26 2.50 6.73
C VAL A 66 -0.26 2.10 5.26
N ALA A 67 -0.05 3.05 4.34
CA ALA A 67 0.02 2.78 2.91
C ALA A 67 1.12 1.76 2.57
N ILE A 68 2.31 1.91 3.15
CA ILE A 68 3.43 0.96 2.98
C ILE A 68 3.04 -0.44 3.44
N ARG A 69 2.42 -0.57 4.62
CA ARG A 69 2.02 -1.87 5.15
C ARG A 69 1.01 -2.57 4.25
N ILE A 70 0.02 -1.83 3.75
CA ILE A 70 -0.99 -2.35 2.82
C ILE A 70 -0.33 -2.75 1.49
N ALA A 71 0.56 -1.92 0.96
CA ALA A 71 1.29 -2.21 -0.28
C ALA A 71 2.17 -3.44 -0.17
N ARG A 72 2.90 -3.58 0.94
CA ARG A 72 3.74 -4.76 1.23
C ARG A 72 2.93 -6.04 1.15
N ILE A 73 1.75 -6.08 1.73
CA ILE A 73 0.86 -7.25 1.68
C ILE A 73 0.39 -7.52 0.27
N ALA A 74 -0.03 -6.48 -0.47
CA ALA A 74 -0.43 -6.62 -1.87
C ALA A 74 0.68 -7.26 -2.72
N VAL A 75 1.94 -6.91 -2.46
CA VAL A 75 3.11 -7.42 -3.19
C VAL A 75 3.52 -8.82 -2.74
N THR A 76 3.59 -9.10 -1.43
CA THR A 76 4.31 -10.27 -0.92
C THR A 76 3.43 -11.41 -0.42
N ASP A 77 2.14 -11.18 -0.19
CA ASP A 77 1.25 -12.17 0.42
C ASP A 77 0.37 -12.85 -0.64
N ASP A 78 0.62 -14.14 -0.89
CA ASP A 78 -0.14 -14.94 -1.87
C ASP A 78 -1.61 -15.19 -1.46
N TYR A 79 -1.93 -15.00 -0.18
CA TYR A 79 -3.26 -15.32 0.37
C TYR A 79 -4.16 -14.08 0.50
N TYR A 80 -3.60 -12.93 0.85
CA TYR A 80 -4.33 -11.66 1.00
C TYR A 80 -4.06 -10.67 -0.14
N GLY A 81 -2.86 -10.70 -0.72
CA GLY A 81 -2.41 -9.83 -1.81
C GLY A 81 -2.45 -10.51 -3.18
N ALA A 82 -1.65 -9.99 -4.11
CA ALA A 82 -1.36 -10.64 -5.38
C ALA A 82 -0.19 -11.61 -5.26
N GLY A 83 0.80 -11.31 -4.39
CA GLY A 83 1.92 -12.22 -4.15
C GLY A 83 2.65 -12.60 -5.44
N TRP A 84 2.77 -13.89 -5.73
CA TRP A 84 3.38 -14.41 -6.95
C TRP A 84 2.68 -13.94 -8.25
N GLU A 85 1.40 -13.54 -8.20
CA GLU A 85 0.67 -12.98 -9.34
C GLU A 85 0.96 -11.50 -9.58
N TRP A 86 1.66 -10.82 -8.65
CA TRP A 86 1.98 -9.40 -8.75
C TRP A 86 2.51 -8.96 -10.13
N PRO A 87 3.55 -9.59 -10.71
CA PRO A 87 4.06 -9.22 -12.03
C PRO A 87 3.12 -9.61 -13.19
N LEU A 88 2.07 -10.41 -12.92
CA LEU A 88 1.07 -10.80 -13.92
C LEU A 88 -0.11 -9.83 -13.97
N VAL A 89 -0.39 -9.14 -12.86
CA VAL A 89 -1.56 -8.26 -12.72
C VAL A 89 -1.20 -6.77 -12.61
N THR A 90 0.09 -6.45 -12.55
CA THR A 90 0.60 -5.08 -12.50
C THR A 90 1.71 -4.85 -13.53
N ARG A 91 2.13 -3.59 -13.70
CA ARG A 91 3.26 -3.23 -14.56
C ARG A 91 4.63 -3.43 -13.89
N PHE A 92 4.67 -3.71 -12.60
CA PHE A 92 5.90 -3.74 -11.80
C PHE A 92 6.41 -5.17 -11.67
N SER A 93 7.71 -5.36 -11.87
CA SER A 93 8.36 -6.59 -11.43
C SER A 93 8.38 -6.69 -9.90
N VAL A 94 8.65 -7.90 -9.39
CA VAL A 94 8.80 -8.12 -7.95
C VAL A 94 10.02 -7.36 -7.41
N GLU A 95 11.11 -7.34 -8.16
CA GLU A 95 12.33 -6.61 -7.80
C GLU A 95 12.09 -5.10 -7.72
N GLU A 96 11.40 -4.51 -8.70
CA GLU A 96 11.02 -3.09 -8.67
C GLU A 96 10.10 -2.78 -7.49
N ALA A 97 9.09 -3.61 -7.25
CA ALA A 97 8.16 -3.42 -6.14
C ALA A 97 8.88 -3.46 -4.78
N HIS A 98 9.83 -4.38 -4.59
CA HIS A 98 10.66 -4.42 -3.39
C HIS A 98 11.56 -3.20 -3.24
N ALA A 99 12.19 -2.73 -4.32
CA ALA A 99 13.00 -1.52 -4.28
C ALA A 99 12.17 -0.28 -3.92
N MET A 100 10.95 -0.17 -4.45
CA MET A 100 10.01 0.91 -4.15
C MET A 100 9.53 0.87 -2.69
N LEU A 101 9.23 -0.31 -2.15
CA LEU A 101 8.88 -0.47 -0.73
C LEU A 101 10.02 0.00 0.18
N LEU A 102 11.26 -0.39 -0.11
CA LEU A 102 12.43 0.04 0.67
C LEU A 102 12.64 1.55 0.60
N ALA A 103 12.46 2.16 -0.57
CA ALA A 103 12.56 3.62 -0.73
C ALA A 103 11.48 4.35 0.10
N LEU A 104 10.24 3.84 0.11
CA LEU A 104 9.16 4.41 0.90
C LEU A 104 9.39 4.25 2.40
N GLU A 105 9.94 3.12 2.83
CA GLU A 105 10.30 2.88 4.23
C GLU A 105 11.38 3.86 4.70
N ALA A 106 12.43 4.07 3.89
CA ALA A 106 13.45 5.07 4.19
C ALA A 106 12.86 6.48 4.36
N ILE A 107 11.95 6.90 3.47
CA ILE A 107 11.24 8.18 3.59
C ILE A 107 10.42 8.23 4.90
N SER A 108 9.71 7.14 5.23
CA SER A 108 8.91 7.06 6.44
C SER A 108 9.76 7.12 7.72
N GLU A 109 10.96 6.55 7.72
CA GLU A 109 11.88 6.59 8.86
C GLU A 109 12.48 7.99 9.04
N ASP A 110 12.95 8.61 7.95
CA ASP A 110 13.53 9.96 7.97
C ASP A 110 12.54 11.03 8.47
N THR A 111 11.23 10.79 8.30
CA THR A 111 10.20 11.74 8.73
C THR A 111 9.74 11.54 10.17
N ASN A 112 10.08 10.39 10.78
CA ASN A 112 9.74 10.07 12.17
C ASN A 112 10.88 10.38 13.16
N GLY A 113 12.07 10.76 12.68
CA GLY A 113 13.24 11.14 13.49
C GLY A 113 13.37 12.65 13.66
#